data_AF-A0A7W0X989-F1
#
_entry.id   AF-A0A7W0X989-F1
#
_cell.length_a   1.000
_cell.length_b   1.000
_cell.length_c   1.000
_cell.angle_alpha   90.00
_cell.angle_beta   90.00
_cell.angle_gamma   90.00
#
_symmetry.space_group_name_H-M   'P 1'
#
loop_
_entity.id
_entity.type
_entity.pdbx_description
1 polymer ?
#
loop_
_entity_poly.entity_id
_entity_poly.type
_entity_poly.pdbx_seq_one_letter_code
_entity_poly.pdbx_strand_id
1 'polypeptide(L)'
;MGPSLEAEADETLQRSGLAFTVVRPGRLTDASATGHVAAGPDVERGDIPRADVALALVAVLDTATTVGRTFNVVSGQDPVDRAIAAV
;
A
#
# COMPACT_ATOMS: atom_id res chain seq x y z
N MET A 1 -5.76 22.17 -13.59
CA MET A 1 -6.21 21.24 -12.54
C MET A 1 -5.03 21.11 -11.59
N GLY A 2 -5.12 21.67 -10.38
CA GLY A 2 -4.02 21.58 -9.39
C GLY A 2 -3.87 20.15 -8.85
N PRO A 3 -2.81 19.88 -8.08
CA PRO A 3 -2.66 18.58 -7.40
C PRO A 3 -3.87 18.30 -6.51
N SER A 4 -4.26 17.03 -6.37
CA SER A 4 -5.28 16.63 -5.40
C SER A 4 -4.75 16.81 -3.98
N LEU A 5 -5.65 16.98 -3.00
CA LEU A 5 -5.30 17.07 -1.58
C LEU A 5 -4.42 15.91 -1.09
N GLU A 6 -4.61 14.70 -1.65
CA GLU A 6 -3.79 13.53 -1.34
C GLU A 6 -2.35 13.67 -1.83
N ALA A 7 -2.14 14.20 -3.04
CA ALA A 7 -0.80 14.38 -3.58
C ALA A 7 0.02 15.40 -2.76
N GLU A 8 -0.64 16.46 -2.30
CA GLU A 8 -0.01 17.50 -1.46
C GLU A 8 0.35 16.97 -0.06
N ALA A 9 -0.48 16.07 0.50
CA ALA A 9 -0.21 15.40 1.77
C ALA A 9 1.00 14.45 1.66
N ASP A 10 1.07 13.66 0.59
CA ASP A 10 2.20 12.75 0.33
C ASP A 10 3.52 13.52 0.18
N GLU A 11 3.53 14.63 -0.58
CA GLU A 11 4.72 15.47 -0.75
C GLU A 11 5.17 16.14 0.55
N THR A 12 4.23 16.50 1.42
CA THR A 12 4.54 17.06 2.74
C THR A 12 5.13 15.99 3.66
N LEU A 13 4.58 14.77 3.62
CA LEU A 13 5.10 13.62 4.38
C LEU A 13 6.52 13.27 3.94
N GLN A 14 6.79 13.25 2.63
CA GLN A 14 8.12 12.96 2.08
C GLN A 14 9.18 13.98 2.51
N ARG A 15 8.79 15.24 2.71
CA ARG A 15 9.70 16.33 3.14
C ARG A 15 9.82 16.46 4.66
N SER A 16 9.05 15.71 5.43
CA SER A 16 8.98 15.85 6.90
C SER A 16 10.18 15.27 7.66
N GLY A 17 10.96 14.39 7.02
CA GLY A 17 12.02 13.63 7.70
C GLY A 17 11.52 12.46 8.55
N LEU A 18 10.22 12.13 8.49
CA LEU A 18 9.65 10.96 9.15
C LEU A 18 10.03 9.66 8.41
N ALA A 19 10.14 8.56 9.18
CA ALA A 19 10.18 7.21 8.62
C ALA A 19 8.77 6.83 8.12
N PHE A 20 8.42 7.28 6.92
CA PHE A 20 7.08 7.09 6.36
C PHE A 20 7.01 5.85 5.46
N THR A 21 5.81 5.31 5.30
CA THR A 21 5.46 4.39 4.22
C THR A 21 4.07 4.78 3.72
N VAL A 22 3.91 4.96 2.40
CA VAL A 22 2.62 5.28 1.79
C VAL A 22 2.12 4.07 1.01
N VAL A 23 0.99 3.52 1.45
CA VAL A 23 0.31 2.41 0.77
C VAL A 23 -0.90 2.95 0.03
N ARG A 24 -0.94 2.75 -1.29
CA ARG A 24 -2.02 3.22 -2.18
C ARG A 24 -2.90 2.04 -2.61
N PRO A 25 -4.01 1.77 -1.93
CA PRO A 25 -4.88 0.66 -2.30
C PRO A 25 -5.60 0.94 -3.62
N GLY A 26 -5.95 -0.13 -4.33
CA GLY A 26 -6.94 -0.11 -5.40
C GLY A 26 -8.35 0.19 -4.88
N ARG A 27 -9.37 -0.16 -5.67
CA ARG A 27 -10.77 0.09 -5.29
C ARG A 27 -11.15 -0.74 -4.06
N LEU A 28 -11.51 -0.09 -2.96
CA LEU A 28 -11.86 -0.76 -1.71
C LEU A 28 -13.19 -1.53 -1.80
N THR A 29 -13.22 -2.73 -1.22
CA THR A 29 -14.42 -3.57 -1.07
C THR A 29 -14.60 -4.04 0.37
N ASP A 30 -15.82 -4.49 0.72
CA ASP A 30 -16.17 -5.04 2.03
C ASP A 30 -16.20 -6.58 2.03
N ALA A 31 -15.54 -7.21 1.06
CA ALA A 31 -15.39 -8.65 1.03
C ALA A 31 -14.52 -9.15 2.21
N SER A 32 -14.57 -10.46 2.47
CA SER A 32 -13.66 -11.09 3.42
C SER A 32 -12.22 -11.06 2.90
N ALA A 33 -11.26 -11.08 3.83
CA ALA A 33 -9.84 -11.16 3.51
C ALA A 33 -9.53 -12.39 2.65
N THR A 34 -8.68 -12.19 1.65
CA THR A 34 -8.11 -13.27 0.84
C THR A 34 -6.72 -13.67 1.33
N GLY A 35 -6.02 -12.78 2.03
CA GLY A 35 -4.63 -12.95 2.46
C GLY A 35 -3.61 -12.88 1.32
N HIS A 36 -4.02 -12.52 0.11
CA HIS A 36 -3.17 -12.47 -1.08
C HIS A 36 -3.31 -11.14 -1.82
N VAL A 37 -2.19 -10.53 -2.17
CA VAL A 37 -2.12 -9.22 -2.80
C VAL A 37 -1.06 -9.20 -3.89
N ALA A 38 -1.10 -8.15 -4.71
CA ALA A 38 0.02 -7.71 -5.53
C ALA A 38 0.43 -6.32 -5.03
N ALA A 39 1.72 -6.10 -4.79
CA ALA A 39 2.26 -4.86 -4.27
C ALA A 39 3.47 -4.41 -5.10
N GLY A 40 3.56 -3.11 -5.40
CA GLY A 40 4.66 -2.57 -6.20
C GLY A 40 4.45 -1.13 -6.63
N PRO A 41 5.47 -0.49 -7.24
CA PRO A 41 5.36 0.87 -7.77
C PRO A 41 4.29 0.95 -8.86
N ASP A 42 4.20 -0.08 -9.70
CA ASP A 42 3.15 -0.24 -10.71
C ASP A 42 2.51 -1.63 -10.55
N VAL A 43 1.21 -1.65 -10.29
CA VAL A 43 0.37 -2.85 -10.29
C VAL A 43 -0.81 -2.62 -11.21
N GLU A 44 -1.33 -3.69 -11.81
CA GLU A 44 -2.55 -3.59 -12.60
C GLU A 44 -3.70 -3.08 -11.71
N ARG A 45 -4.56 -2.21 -12.26
CA ARG A 45 -5.70 -1.68 -11.50
C ARG A 45 -6.61 -2.83 -11.11
N GLY A 46 -6.93 -2.89 -9.83
CA GLY A 46 -7.84 -3.87 -9.28
C GLY A 46 -8.55 -3.36 -8.05
N ASP A 47 -9.41 -4.20 -7.51
CA ASP A 47 -10.05 -4.02 -6.23
C ASP A 47 -9.31 -4.77 -5.11
N ILE A 48 -9.55 -4.35 -3.88
CA ILE A 48 -8.97 -4.99 -2.68
C ILE A 48 -9.95 -4.91 -1.51
N PRO A 49 -10.17 -6.02 -0.77
CA PRO A 49 -10.90 -5.99 0.49
C PRO A 49 -10.21 -5.08 1.50
N ARG A 50 -10.97 -4.27 2.24
CA ARG A 50 -10.44 -3.46 3.35
C ARG A 50 -9.68 -4.30 4.39
N ALA A 51 -10.09 -5.56 4.56
CA ALA A 51 -9.42 -6.51 5.43
C ALA A 51 -8.01 -6.89 4.94
N ASP A 52 -7.80 -7.03 3.62
CA ASP A 52 -6.47 -7.29 3.05
C ASP A 52 -5.58 -6.04 3.09
N VAL A 53 -6.16 -4.84 2.97
CA VAL A 53 -5.43 -3.58 3.21
C VAL A 53 -4.93 -3.54 4.66
N ALA A 54 -5.75 -3.93 5.64
CA ALA A 54 -5.33 -3.99 7.03
C ALA A 54 -4.17 -4.97 7.25
N LEU A 55 -4.22 -6.16 6.62
CA LEU A 55 -3.11 -7.12 6.64
C LEU A 55 -1.83 -6.52 6.05
N ALA A 56 -1.93 -5.85 4.91
CA ALA A 56 -0.78 -5.18 4.27
C ALA A 56 -0.18 -4.09 5.17
N LEU A 57 -1.02 -3.29 5.84
CA LEU A 57 -0.55 -2.26 6.77
C LEU A 57 0.15 -2.85 7.98
N VAL A 58 -0.34 -3.97 8.53
CA VAL A 58 0.34 -4.69 9.62
C VAL A 58 1.70 -5.21 9.15
N ALA A 59 1.77 -5.86 7.98
CA ALA A 59 3.03 -6.36 7.43
C ALA A 59 4.06 -5.26 7.17
N VAL A 60 3.63 -4.06 6.78
CA VAL A 60 4.50 -2.88 6.62
C VAL A 60 5.19 -2.51 7.93
N LEU A 61 4.50 -2.58 9.07
CA LEU A 61 5.08 -2.24 10.38
C LEU A 61 6.27 -3.13 10.75
N ASP A 62 6.24 -4.39 10.31
CA ASP A 62 7.31 -5.37 10.55
C ASP A 62 8.39 -5.36 9.45
N THR A 63 8.21 -4.58 8.38
CA THR A 63 9.07 -4.58 7.20
C THR A 63 9.80 -3.25 7.03
N ALA A 64 10.94 -3.10 7.71
CA ALA A 64 11.72 -1.84 7.70
C ALA A 64 12.19 -1.39 6.31
N THR A 65 12.29 -2.27 5.32
CA THR A 65 12.66 -1.93 3.93
C THR A 65 11.58 -1.11 3.22
N THR A 66 10.37 -1.04 3.77
CA THR A 66 9.28 -0.21 3.25
C THR A 66 9.36 1.26 3.66
N VAL A 67 10.30 1.63 4.54
CA VAL A 67 10.50 3.02 4.96
C VAL A 67 10.98 3.86 3.76
N GLY A 68 10.36 5.03 3.59
CA GLY A 68 10.58 5.93 2.48
C GLY A 68 9.90 5.49 1.18
N ARG A 69 9.12 4.40 1.19
CA ARG A 69 8.47 3.87 -0.01
C ARG A 69 7.05 4.40 -0.18
N THR A 70 6.64 4.53 -1.43
CA THR A 70 5.25 4.69 -1.85
C THR A 70 4.95 3.61 -2.87
N PHE A 71 3.90 2.83 -2.67
CA PHE A 71 3.56 1.72 -3.57
C PHE A 71 2.06 1.46 -3.60
N ASN A 72 1.63 0.82 -4.68
CA ASN A 72 0.25 0.42 -4.90
C ASN A 72 -0.01 -1.01 -4.40
N VAL A 73 -1.23 -1.28 -3.94
CA VAL A 73 -1.65 -2.62 -3.48
C VAL A 73 -3.04 -2.95 -4.01
N VAL A 74 -3.18 -4.13 -4.61
CA VAL A 74 -4.46 -4.68 -5.12
C VAL A 74 -4.58 -6.17 -4.75
N SER A 75 -5.76 -6.76 -4.89
CA SER A 75 -5.89 -8.22 -4.75
C SER A 75 -4.99 -8.93 -5.77
N GLY A 76 -4.33 -10.00 -5.34
CA GLY A 76 -3.33 -10.69 -6.16
C GLY A 76 -3.15 -12.15 -5.76
N GLN A 77 -1.98 -12.71 -6.08
CA GLN A 77 -1.68 -14.13 -5.86
C GLN A 77 -0.57 -14.36 -4.84
N ASP A 78 0.18 -13.32 -4.46
CA ASP A 78 1.26 -13.46 -3.50
C ASP A 78 0.72 -13.28 -2.07
N PRO A 79 1.14 -14.12 -1.10
CA PRO A 79 0.82 -13.89 0.30
C PRO A 79 1.27 -12.49 0.74
N VAL A 80 0.45 -11.82 1.55
CA VAL A 80 0.68 -10.42 1.96
C VAL A 80 2.11 -10.17 2.43
N ASP A 81 2.63 -10.97 3.36
CA ASP A 81 3.97 -10.76 3.93
C ASP A 81 5.07 -10.83 2.86
N ARG A 82 4.93 -11.75 1.91
CA ARG A 82 5.85 -11.91 0.78
C ARG A 82 5.77 -10.73 -0.17
N ALA A 83 4.55 -10.29 -0.50
CA ALA A 83 4.33 -9.16 -1.40
C ALA A 83 4.92 -7.88 -0.81
N ILE A 84 4.70 -7.61 0.48
CA ILE A 84 5.21 -6.40 1.16
C ILE A 84 6.74 -6.44 1.35
N ALA A 85 7.32 -7.61 1.61
CA ALA A 85 8.77 -7.75 1.69
C ALA A 85 9.49 -7.51 0.34
N ALA A 86 8.77 -7.59 -0.77
CA ALA A 86 9.32 -7.46 -2.12
C ALA A 86 9.25 -6.03 -2.70
N VAL A 87 8.78 -5.04 -1.93
CA VAL A 87 8.50 -3.67 -2.41
C VAL A 87 9.68 -2.68 -2.29
#